data_AF-A0AA39TRJ0-F1
#
_entry.id   AF-A0AA39TRJ0-F1
#
_cell.length_a   1.000
_cell.length_b   1.000
_cell.length_c   1.000
_cell.angle_alpha   90.00
_cell.angle_beta   90.00
_cell.angle_gamma   90.00
#
_symmetry.space_group_name_H-M   'P 1'
#
loop_
_entity.id
_entity.type
_entity.pdbx_description
1 polymer ?
#
loop_
_entity_poly.entity_id
_entity_poly.type
_entity_poly.pdbx_seq_one_letter_code
_entity_poly.pdbx_strand_id
1 'polypeptide(L)'
;MPYVFPDPRATANLPMAADEFPYDKFTRSGEPLALLPAGSAAPFTDATFPRVFIPWNHITMGFPEEICDAITDSPEKFITAVPFGAGPKFYADNRRADLLLKTFLDGLDFPDKGKLTVFFPLEAKEDKKSRSRDEGHSKRSAFDKPWPLVIMGFSEDFRKFLLWHQCFATAAHSVWNLVLFNPNALAWTITTFQGNVISNDPELLAEALACIKAATWHDTSIQNLVKRITQTQGCSGNPAELTVMMTQSWCLSYIETKNFDEDKGPIFLLTGAPITNNLDLHRAIATHISRLRI
;
A
#
# COMPACT_ATOMS: atom_id res chain seq x y z
N MET A 1 6.60 -36.15 -16.89
CA MET A 1 7.66 -36.26 -15.86
C MET A 1 7.22 -35.43 -14.66
N PRO A 2 7.51 -35.83 -13.42
CA PRO A 2 7.28 -34.99 -12.25
C PRO A 2 8.10 -33.69 -12.38
N TYR A 3 7.51 -32.57 -11.96
CA TYR A 3 8.21 -31.29 -11.93
C TYR A 3 9.29 -31.34 -10.85
N VAL A 4 10.50 -30.88 -11.17
CA VAL A 4 11.63 -30.82 -10.23
C VAL A 4 11.71 -29.39 -9.69
N PHE A 5 11.51 -29.23 -8.38
CA PHE A 5 11.65 -27.92 -7.76
C PHE A 5 13.10 -27.42 -7.82
N PRO A 6 13.32 -26.12 -8.09
CA PRO A 6 14.64 -25.53 -7.97
C PRO A 6 15.07 -25.47 -6.50
N ASP A 7 16.32 -25.06 -6.24
CA ASP A 7 16.77 -24.75 -4.89
C ASP A 7 16.05 -23.49 -4.37
N PRO A 8 15.30 -23.55 -3.25
CA PRO A 8 14.63 -22.38 -2.68
C PRO A 8 15.58 -21.27 -2.21
N ARG A 9 16.86 -21.58 -2.00
CA ARG A 9 17.91 -20.61 -1.66
C ARG A 9 18.51 -19.91 -2.87
N ALA A 10 18.33 -20.45 -4.08
CA ALA A 10 18.88 -19.89 -5.31
C ALA A 10 18.07 -18.68 -5.79
N THR A 11 18.14 -17.57 -5.03
CA THR A 11 17.42 -16.32 -5.30
C THR A 11 18.20 -15.32 -6.15
N ALA A 12 19.52 -15.52 -6.32
CA ALA A 12 20.45 -14.58 -6.94
C ALA A 12 20.13 -14.19 -8.40
N ASN A 13 19.29 -14.97 -9.10
CA ASN A 13 18.89 -14.73 -10.50
C ASN A 13 17.39 -14.54 -10.67
N LEU A 14 16.63 -14.44 -9.58
CA LEU A 14 15.20 -14.20 -9.69
C LEU A 14 14.99 -12.71 -9.92
N PRO A 15 14.14 -12.31 -10.89
CA PRO A 15 13.71 -10.94 -10.95
C PRO A 15 12.98 -10.66 -9.63
N MET A 16 13.68 -10.02 -8.69
CA MET A 16 12.97 -9.09 -7.83
C MET A 16 12.23 -8.22 -8.83
N ALA A 17 10.91 -8.15 -8.71
CA ALA A 17 10.14 -7.12 -9.38
C ALA A 17 10.51 -5.78 -8.74
N ALA A 18 11.81 -5.45 -8.65
CA ALA A 18 12.41 -4.32 -7.96
C ALA A 18 11.92 -3.03 -8.60
N ASP A 19 11.78 -3.05 -9.93
CA ASP A 19 11.17 -1.98 -10.70
C ASP A 19 9.68 -1.79 -10.36
N GLU A 20 8.99 -2.83 -9.90
CA GLU A 20 7.59 -2.77 -9.48
C GLU A 20 7.42 -2.59 -7.96
N PHE A 21 8.43 -2.96 -7.17
CA PHE A 21 8.40 -2.97 -5.70
C PHE A 21 8.19 -1.54 -5.21
N PRO A 22 7.04 -1.25 -4.56
CA PRO A 22 6.67 0.13 -4.36
C PRO A 22 7.37 0.77 -3.15
N TYR A 23 7.94 -0.03 -2.23
CA TYR A 23 8.45 0.44 -0.94
C TYR A 23 9.93 0.87 -0.94
N ASP A 24 10.72 0.49 -1.95
CA ASP A 24 12.13 0.92 -2.09
C ASP A 24 12.29 2.20 -2.92
N LYS A 25 11.18 2.79 -3.36
CA LYS A 25 11.19 3.99 -4.18
C LYS A 25 11.24 5.22 -3.30
N PHE A 26 11.95 6.25 -3.75
CA PHE A 26 11.98 7.56 -3.10
C PHE A 26 11.14 8.58 -3.86
N THR A 27 10.64 9.60 -3.16
CA THR A 27 10.02 10.76 -3.79
C THR A 27 11.04 11.45 -4.70
N ARG A 28 10.53 12.17 -5.71
CA ARG A 28 11.34 12.91 -6.69
C ARG A 28 12.28 12.03 -7.54
N SER A 29 12.07 10.72 -7.54
CA SER A 29 12.79 9.79 -8.42
C SER A 29 12.32 9.88 -9.88
N GLY A 30 13.25 9.68 -10.82
CA GLY A 30 12.98 9.73 -12.26
C GLY A 30 13.43 11.05 -12.90
N GLU A 31 12.88 11.38 -14.06
CA GLU A 31 13.23 12.61 -14.76
C GLU A 31 12.73 13.85 -14.00
N PRO A 32 13.56 14.90 -13.88
CA PRO A 32 13.12 16.20 -13.36
C PRO A 32 11.96 16.77 -14.17
N LEU A 33 11.00 17.38 -13.47
CA LEU A 33 9.86 17.98 -14.13
C LEU A 33 10.25 19.25 -14.90
N ALA A 34 9.63 19.44 -16.06
CA ALA A 34 9.82 20.64 -16.89
C ALA A 34 9.26 21.91 -16.20
N LEU A 35 8.26 21.74 -15.33
CA LEU A 35 7.61 22.83 -14.61
C LEU A 35 7.67 22.58 -13.11
N LEU A 36 8.15 23.60 -12.39
CA LEU A 36 8.20 23.67 -10.94
C LEU A 36 7.53 24.98 -10.50
N PRO A 37 7.01 25.05 -9.26
CA PRO A 37 6.50 26.29 -8.74
C PRO A 37 7.62 27.34 -8.62
N ALA A 38 7.33 28.59 -8.98
CA ALA A 38 8.28 29.71 -8.85
C ALA A 38 8.52 30.14 -7.39
N GLY A 39 7.64 29.69 -6.49
CA GLY A 39 7.69 29.92 -5.06
C GLY A 39 6.50 29.26 -4.35
N SER A 40 6.34 29.50 -3.06
CA SER A 40 5.16 29.10 -2.31
C SER A 40 4.91 30.05 -1.16
N ALA A 41 3.65 30.44 -0.96
CA ALA A 41 3.23 31.20 0.22
C ALA A 41 3.38 30.38 1.52
N ALA A 42 3.37 29.04 1.41
CA ALA A 42 3.55 28.12 2.51
C ALA A 42 4.88 27.34 2.34
N PRO A 43 5.86 27.51 3.23
CA PRO A 43 7.12 26.79 3.12
C PRO A 43 6.87 25.28 3.31
N PHE A 44 7.51 24.49 2.46
CA PHE A 44 7.60 23.04 2.57
C PHE A 44 9.03 22.60 2.29
N THR A 45 9.40 21.42 2.79
CA THR A 45 10.76 20.90 2.63
C THR A 45 10.98 20.38 1.22
N ASP A 46 12.16 20.65 0.65
CA ASP A 46 12.61 20.05 -0.63
C ASP A 46 13.33 18.70 -0.42
N ALA A 47 13.12 18.03 0.73
CA ALA A 47 13.77 16.77 1.06
C ALA A 47 13.19 15.59 0.26
N THR A 48 14.00 14.56 0.07
CA THR A 48 13.55 13.26 -0.46
C THR A 48 13.07 12.37 0.68
N PHE A 49 11.99 11.65 0.45
CA PHE A 49 11.39 10.74 1.43
C PHE A 49 11.14 9.37 0.77
N PRO A 50 11.03 8.27 1.55
CA PRO A 50 10.48 7.03 1.03
C PRO A 50 9.08 7.26 0.44
N ARG A 51 8.78 6.64 -0.70
CA ARG A 51 7.43 6.71 -1.28
C ARG A 51 6.45 5.94 -0.43
N VAL A 52 5.29 6.53 -0.24
CA VAL A 52 4.12 5.94 0.37
C VAL A 52 3.34 5.20 -0.71
N PHE A 53 3.10 3.92 -0.46
CA PHE A 53 2.19 3.08 -1.24
C PHE A 53 1.05 2.61 -0.36
N ILE A 54 -0.17 2.82 -0.82
CA ILE A 54 -1.39 2.43 -0.09
C ILE A 54 -2.26 1.63 -1.04
N PRO A 55 -2.60 0.37 -0.70
CA PRO A 55 -3.49 -0.44 -1.51
C PRO A 55 -4.86 0.21 -1.71
N TRP A 56 -5.49 -0.07 -2.86
CA TRP A 56 -6.81 0.43 -3.23
C TRP A 56 -7.83 0.21 -2.10
N ASN A 57 -7.93 -1.02 -1.61
CA ASN A 57 -8.88 -1.41 -0.58
C ASN A 57 -8.62 -0.77 0.80
N HIS A 58 -7.43 -0.21 1.02
CA HIS A 58 -7.11 0.54 2.24
C HIS A 58 -7.43 2.02 2.06
N ILE A 59 -7.11 2.59 0.90
CA ILE A 59 -7.28 4.01 0.65
C ILE A 59 -8.74 4.41 0.42
N THR A 60 -9.55 3.53 -0.17
CA THR A 60 -10.97 3.77 -0.40
C THR A 60 -11.86 3.22 0.72
N MET A 61 -11.28 2.72 1.80
CA MET A 61 -12.09 2.16 2.88
C MET A 61 -13.01 3.24 3.47
N GLY A 62 -14.32 3.00 3.41
CA GLY A 62 -15.33 3.91 3.92
C GLY A 62 -15.81 4.94 2.90
N PHE A 63 -15.25 4.95 1.68
CA PHE A 63 -15.78 5.79 0.61
C PHE A 63 -17.17 5.29 0.18
N PRO A 64 -18.08 6.20 -0.23
CA PRO A 64 -19.28 5.85 -0.97
C PRO A 64 -18.94 5.12 -2.27
N GLU A 65 -19.76 4.14 -2.63
CA GLU A 65 -19.58 3.32 -3.84
C GLU A 65 -19.54 4.20 -5.10
N GLU A 66 -20.38 5.23 -5.17
CA GLU A 66 -20.43 6.14 -6.32
C GLU A 66 -19.12 6.91 -6.52
N ILE A 67 -18.41 7.22 -5.43
CA ILE A 67 -17.09 7.86 -5.49
C ILE A 67 -16.04 6.84 -5.91
N CYS A 68 -16.11 5.61 -5.40
CA CYS A 68 -15.22 4.53 -5.83
C CYS A 68 -15.36 4.22 -7.32
N ASP A 69 -16.58 4.18 -7.84
CA ASP A 69 -16.88 3.96 -9.26
C ASP A 69 -16.34 5.10 -10.11
N ALA A 70 -16.62 6.36 -9.74
CA ALA A 70 -16.10 7.52 -10.45
C ALA A 70 -14.57 7.56 -10.51
N ILE A 71 -13.89 7.18 -9.42
CA ILE A 71 -12.43 7.07 -9.37
C ILE A 71 -11.94 5.89 -10.20
N THR A 72 -12.65 4.76 -10.21
CA THR A 72 -12.28 3.58 -10.99
C THR A 72 -12.38 3.85 -12.50
N ASP A 73 -13.41 4.59 -12.92
CA ASP A 73 -13.66 4.95 -14.32
C ASP A 73 -12.69 6.01 -14.85
N SER A 74 -12.12 6.85 -13.99
CA SER A 74 -11.22 7.95 -14.38
C SER A 74 -10.19 8.29 -13.29
N PRO A 75 -9.29 7.35 -12.93
CA PRO A 75 -8.37 7.51 -11.81
C PRO A 75 -7.41 8.69 -11.98
N GLU A 76 -7.10 9.09 -13.21
CA GLU A 76 -6.24 10.22 -13.53
C GLU A 76 -6.83 11.59 -13.14
N LYS A 77 -8.15 11.69 -12.96
CA LYS A 77 -8.83 12.93 -12.54
C LYS A 77 -8.80 13.15 -11.03
N PHE A 78 -8.31 12.16 -10.28
CA PHE A 78 -8.28 12.19 -8.83
C PHE A 78 -6.86 11.97 -8.31
N ILE A 79 -6.51 12.71 -7.26
CA ILE A 79 -5.36 12.45 -6.41
C ILE A 79 -5.88 12.32 -4.99
N THR A 80 -5.26 11.47 -4.20
CA THR A 80 -5.60 11.33 -2.80
C THR A 80 -4.53 11.98 -1.93
N ALA A 81 -4.93 12.59 -0.83
CA ALA A 81 -4.03 13.19 0.14
C ALA A 81 -4.19 12.54 1.50
N VAL A 82 -3.11 11.95 1.99
CA VAL A 82 -3.05 11.24 3.27
C VAL A 82 -2.14 12.01 4.22
N PRO A 83 -2.67 12.55 5.33
CA PRO A 83 -1.83 13.21 6.31
C PRO A 83 -0.95 12.18 7.05
N PHE A 84 0.25 12.57 7.45
CA PHE A 84 1.05 11.75 8.36
C PHE A 84 0.36 11.64 9.73
N GLY A 85 0.33 10.44 10.30
CA GLY A 85 -0.50 10.15 11.47
C GLY A 85 -2.00 10.12 11.15
N ALA A 86 -2.38 9.93 9.88
CA ALA A 86 -3.76 9.79 9.45
C ALA A 86 -4.55 8.83 10.34
N GLY A 87 -5.73 9.28 10.74
CA GLY A 87 -6.64 8.56 11.61
C GLY A 87 -7.62 9.53 12.27
N PRO A 88 -8.60 9.03 13.04
CA PRO A 88 -9.62 9.87 13.69
C PRO A 88 -9.04 11.01 14.53
N LYS A 89 -7.86 10.82 15.14
CA LYS A 89 -7.21 11.86 15.95
C LYS A 89 -6.79 13.08 15.11
N PHE A 90 -6.13 12.86 13.97
CA PHE A 90 -5.71 13.96 13.10
C PHE A 90 -6.90 14.85 12.69
N TYR A 91 -8.03 14.24 12.34
CA TYR A 91 -9.23 14.97 11.91
C TYR A 91 -10.02 15.60 13.07
N ALA A 92 -9.92 15.04 14.28
CA ALA A 92 -10.44 15.70 15.48
C ALA A 92 -9.69 17.02 15.76
N ASP A 93 -8.36 17.00 15.60
CA ASP A 93 -7.50 18.15 15.80
C ASP A 93 -7.56 19.13 14.60
N ASN A 94 -7.83 18.61 13.39
CA ASN A 94 -7.86 19.35 12.13
C ASN A 94 -9.22 19.20 11.41
N ARG A 95 -10.30 19.67 12.04
CA ARG A 95 -11.68 19.53 11.51
C ARG A 95 -11.90 20.09 10.11
N ARG A 96 -11.06 21.03 9.67
CA ARG A 96 -11.07 21.65 8.33
C ARG A 96 -9.81 21.32 7.53
N ALA A 97 -9.33 20.08 7.66
CA ALA A 97 -8.19 19.56 6.91
C ALA A 97 -8.33 19.73 5.38
N ASP A 98 -9.56 19.66 4.85
CA ASP A 98 -9.90 20.00 3.47
C ASP A 98 -9.45 21.41 3.09
N LEU A 99 -9.80 22.41 3.90
CA LEU A 99 -9.41 23.79 3.68
C LEU A 99 -7.92 24.01 3.90
N LEU A 100 -7.32 23.39 4.92
CA LEU A 100 -5.88 23.49 5.18
C LEU A 100 -5.08 23.02 3.97
N LEU A 101 -5.42 21.85 3.42
CA LEU A 101 -4.79 21.32 2.23
C LEU A 101 -5.08 22.21 1.02
N LYS A 102 -6.32 22.66 0.83
CA LYS A 102 -6.67 23.55 -0.29
C LYS A 102 -5.87 24.86 -0.25
N THR A 103 -5.80 25.52 0.90
CA THR A 103 -5.03 26.76 1.09
C THR A 103 -3.55 26.55 0.81
N PHE A 104 -2.99 25.41 1.23
CA PHE A 104 -1.62 25.05 0.90
C PHE A 104 -1.41 24.93 -0.62
N LEU A 105 -2.26 24.16 -1.31
CA LEU A 105 -2.18 23.97 -2.76
C LEU A 105 -2.40 25.28 -3.53
N ASP A 106 -3.33 26.13 -3.08
CA ASP A 106 -3.58 27.47 -3.62
C ASP A 106 -2.36 28.39 -3.42
N GLY A 107 -1.54 28.16 -2.39
CA GLY A 107 -0.33 28.93 -2.09
C GLY A 107 0.91 28.59 -2.93
N LEU A 108 0.94 27.44 -3.61
CA LEU A 108 2.05 27.05 -4.50
C LEU A 108 2.09 27.96 -5.74
N ASP A 109 3.14 28.70 -6.06
CA ASP A 109 3.13 29.57 -7.24
C ASP A 109 3.37 28.78 -8.54
N PHE A 110 2.33 28.14 -9.07
CA PHE A 110 2.40 27.26 -10.24
C PHE A 110 1.57 27.86 -11.40
N PRO A 111 2.10 27.92 -12.64
CA PRO A 111 1.49 28.69 -13.75
C PRO A 111 0.05 28.33 -14.08
N ASP A 112 -0.26 27.03 -14.16
CA ASP A 112 -1.61 26.52 -14.29
C ASP A 112 -1.81 25.38 -13.30
N LYS A 113 -2.69 25.58 -12.32
CA LYS A 113 -3.09 24.55 -11.37
C LYS A 113 -4.40 23.89 -11.74
N GLY A 114 -5.20 24.47 -12.62
CA GLY A 114 -6.62 24.16 -12.76
C GLY A 114 -7.49 24.71 -11.61
N LYS A 115 -8.76 24.27 -11.60
CA LYS A 115 -9.78 24.65 -10.59
C LYS A 115 -9.84 23.59 -9.49
N LEU A 116 -8.91 23.67 -8.56
CA LEU A 116 -8.75 22.69 -7.48
C LEU A 116 -9.99 22.59 -6.59
N THR A 117 -10.45 21.35 -6.40
CA THR A 117 -11.44 20.99 -5.38
C THR A 117 -10.82 19.95 -4.46
N VAL A 118 -10.94 20.18 -3.15
CA VAL A 118 -10.49 19.25 -2.11
C VAL A 118 -11.70 18.93 -1.23
N PHE A 119 -11.98 17.64 -1.03
CA PHE A 119 -13.14 17.24 -0.25
C PHE A 119 -12.91 15.94 0.53
N PHE A 120 -13.74 15.77 1.56
CA PHE A 120 -13.88 14.50 2.25
C PHE A 120 -14.84 13.60 1.46
N PRO A 121 -14.44 12.39 1.10
CA PRO A 121 -15.40 11.36 0.71
C PRO A 121 -16.17 11.00 1.98
N LEU A 122 -17.31 11.66 2.20
CA LEU A 122 -18.14 11.46 3.39
C LEU A 122 -18.46 9.97 3.52
N GLU A 123 -18.26 9.38 4.71
CA GLU A 123 -18.53 7.96 4.96
C GLU A 123 -19.89 7.59 4.38
N ALA A 124 -19.95 6.49 3.61
CA ALA A 124 -21.22 5.85 3.31
C ALA A 124 -21.94 5.67 4.64
N LYS A 125 -23.12 6.29 4.79
CA LYS A 125 -23.94 6.03 5.97
C LYS A 125 -24.30 4.56 5.92
N GLU A 126 -23.56 3.71 6.64
CA GLU A 126 -24.02 2.36 6.91
C GLU A 126 -25.42 2.52 7.52
N ASP A 127 -26.43 2.06 6.78
CA ASP A 127 -27.79 2.00 7.29
C ASP A 127 -27.72 1.25 8.62
N LYS A 128 -28.08 1.95 9.70
CA LYS A 128 -28.10 1.47 11.09
C LYS A 128 -29.09 0.32 11.28
N LYS A 129 -28.85 -0.84 10.66
CA LYS A 129 -29.75 -1.99 10.75
C LYS A 129 -29.12 -3.30 11.18
N SER A 130 -27.80 -3.39 11.39
CA SER A 130 -27.23 -4.62 11.96
C SER A 130 -25.99 -4.42 12.83
N ARG A 131 -26.15 -3.77 13.99
CA ARG A 131 -25.35 -4.19 15.15
C ARG A 131 -26.26 -4.24 16.37
N SER A 132 -26.41 -5.46 16.87
CA SER A 132 -27.04 -5.73 18.15
C SER A 132 -26.41 -4.85 19.23
N ARG A 133 -27.20 -4.52 20.23
CA ARG A 133 -26.91 -3.51 21.26
C ARG A 133 -25.91 -3.99 22.33
N ASP A 134 -25.16 -5.07 22.09
CA ASP A 134 -24.38 -5.79 23.12
C ASP A 134 -22.88 -5.97 22.85
N GLU A 135 -22.31 -5.42 21.77
CA GLU A 135 -20.84 -5.39 21.64
C GLU A 135 -20.33 -4.01 22.02
N GLY A 136 -19.73 -3.96 23.21
CA GLY A 136 -19.18 -2.77 23.84
C GLY A 136 -18.36 -1.92 22.87
N HIS A 137 -18.53 -0.61 22.99
CA HIS A 137 -17.77 0.44 22.34
C HIS A 137 -16.41 -0.02 21.81
N SER A 138 -16.38 -0.46 20.55
CA SER A 138 -15.17 -0.40 19.74
C SER A 138 -14.84 1.07 19.61
N LYS A 139 -14.08 1.62 20.57
CA LYS A 139 -13.40 2.90 20.43
C LYS A 139 -12.62 2.77 19.12
N ARG A 140 -13.10 3.43 18.05
CA ARG A 140 -12.34 3.54 16.79
C ARG A 140 -10.94 3.97 17.20
N SER A 141 -9.93 3.17 16.85
CA SER A 141 -8.55 3.43 17.25
C SER A 141 -8.17 4.84 16.80
N ALA A 142 -7.39 5.57 17.60
CA ALA A 142 -6.92 6.90 17.25
C ALA A 142 -6.17 6.93 15.89
N PHE A 143 -5.67 5.76 15.48
CA PHE A 143 -4.94 5.48 14.25
C PHE A 143 -5.63 4.42 13.36
N ASP A 144 -6.96 4.32 13.44
CA ASP A 144 -7.71 3.53 12.45
C ASP A 144 -7.38 4.00 11.02
N LYS A 145 -7.66 3.14 10.04
CA LYS A 145 -7.23 3.27 8.64
C LYS A 145 -7.37 4.70 8.10
N PRO A 146 -6.48 5.13 7.19
CA PRO A 146 -6.41 6.53 6.77
C PRO A 146 -7.74 6.99 6.20
N TRP A 147 -8.14 8.22 6.55
CA TRP A 147 -9.30 8.90 5.95
C TRP A 147 -8.81 9.92 4.94
N PRO A 148 -8.37 9.51 3.75
CA PRO A 148 -7.79 10.45 2.80
C PRO A 148 -8.77 11.56 2.40
N LEU A 149 -8.19 12.69 2.01
CA LEU A 149 -8.89 13.70 1.21
C LEU A 149 -8.77 13.35 -0.28
N VAL A 150 -9.77 13.75 -1.06
CA VAL A 150 -9.75 13.64 -2.53
C VAL A 150 -9.51 15.02 -3.12
N ILE A 151 -8.57 15.11 -4.06
CA ILE A 151 -8.25 16.31 -4.85
C ILE A 151 -8.67 16.05 -6.29
N MET A 152 -9.33 17.02 -6.93
CA MET A 152 -9.69 16.99 -8.34
C MET A 152 -9.59 18.39 -8.97
N GLY A 153 -9.74 18.45 -10.30
CA GLY A 153 -9.75 19.72 -11.05
C GLY A 153 -8.36 20.34 -11.25
N PHE A 154 -7.30 19.55 -11.09
CA PHE A 154 -5.93 19.98 -11.35
C PHE A 154 -5.59 19.97 -12.86
N SER A 155 -4.59 20.74 -13.26
CA SER A 155 -3.93 20.59 -14.57
C SER A 155 -3.03 19.34 -14.59
N GLU A 156 -2.66 18.86 -15.77
CA GLU A 156 -1.80 17.68 -15.91
C GLU A 156 -0.40 17.91 -15.32
N ASP A 157 0.20 19.07 -15.59
CA ASP A 157 1.54 19.39 -15.10
C ASP A 157 1.57 19.61 -13.60
N PHE A 158 0.51 20.22 -13.04
CA PHE A 158 0.38 20.33 -11.59
C PHE A 158 0.21 18.96 -10.94
N ARG A 159 -0.58 18.06 -11.53
CA ARG A 159 -0.66 16.66 -11.06
C ARG A 159 0.70 15.97 -11.08
N LYS A 160 1.47 16.09 -12.16
CA LYS A 160 2.83 15.51 -12.25
C LYS A 160 3.71 16.05 -11.13
N PHE A 161 3.67 17.37 -10.89
CA PHE A 161 4.39 18.00 -9.77
C PHE A 161 4.01 17.43 -8.41
N LEU A 162 2.71 17.39 -8.10
CA LEU A 162 2.21 16.89 -6.83
C LEU A 162 2.63 15.43 -6.57
N LEU A 163 2.58 14.58 -7.59
CA LEU A 163 2.90 13.15 -7.48
C LEU A 163 4.40 12.86 -7.50
N TRP A 164 5.19 13.68 -8.20
CA TRP A 164 6.64 13.58 -8.19
C TRP A 164 7.20 13.97 -6.81
N HIS A 165 6.70 15.06 -6.23
CA HIS A 165 7.09 15.49 -4.89
C HIS A 165 6.52 14.56 -3.81
N GLN A 166 5.26 14.14 -3.97
CA GLN A 166 4.48 13.21 -3.15
C GLN A 166 4.32 13.61 -1.67
N CYS A 167 5.39 13.83 -0.93
CA CYS A 167 5.39 14.19 0.49
C CYS A 167 5.63 15.69 0.66
N PHE A 168 4.66 16.40 1.23
CA PHE A 168 4.76 17.83 1.57
C PHE A 168 4.75 18.00 3.08
N ALA A 169 5.94 18.14 3.68
CA ALA A 169 6.07 18.52 5.08
C ALA A 169 5.99 20.04 5.22
N THR A 170 4.87 20.55 5.74
CA THR A 170 4.63 21.99 5.87
C THR A 170 4.95 22.48 7.27
N ALA A 171 5.26 23.78 7.41
CA ALA A 171 5.65 24.38 8.70
C ALA A 171 4.58 24.31 9.81
N ALA A 172 3.31 24.01 9.47
CA ALA A 172 2.19 23.94 10.40
C ALA A 172 1.99 22.54 11.04
N HIS A 173 3.06 21.74 11.17
CA HIS A 173 3.03 20.37 11.69
C HIS A 173 2.13 19.38 10.91
N SER A 174 1.76 19.71 9.68
CA SER A 174 1.05 18.78 8.79
C SER A 174 2.00 18.27 7.72
N VAL A 175 2.03 16.97 7.53
CA VAL A 175 2.73 16.33 6.41
C VAL A 175 1.67 15.67 5.54
N TRP A 176 1.66 15.98 4.25
CA TRP A 176 0.69 15.42 3.30
C TRP A 176 1.38 14.51 2.31
N ASN A 177 0.89 13.27 2.18
CA ASN A 177 1.32 12.33 1.14
C ASN A 177 0.26 12.30 0.04
N LEU A 178 0.64 12.74 -1.16
CA LEU A 178 -0.20 12.79 -2.34
C LEU A 178 0.07 11.56 -3.21
N VAL A 179 -0.86 10.61 -3.24
CA VAL A 179 -0.69 9.36 -3.99
C VAL A 179 -1.73 9.22 -5.10
N LEU A 180 -1.45 8.32 -6.03
CA LEU A 180 -2.40 7.98 -7.08
C LEU A 180 -3.45 7.02 -6.56
N PHE A 181 -4.69 7.22 -7.01
CA PHE A 181 -5.65 6.13 -7.02
C PHE A 181 -5.24 5.12 -8.09
N ASN A 182 -5.05 3.88 -7.67
CA ASN A 182 -4.81 2.75 -8.56
C ASN A 182 -5.75 1.62 -8.17
N PRO A 183 -6.86 1.40 -8.91
CA PRO A 183 -7.81 0.34 -8.61
C PRO A 183 -7.22 -1.08 -8.56
N ASN A 184 -6.06 -1.28 -9.22
CA ASN A 184 -5.33 -2.55 -9.23
C ASN A 184 -4.27 -2.66 -8.12
N ALA A 185 -4.06 -1.62 -7.30
CA ALA A 185 -3.06 -1.65 -6.24
C ALA A 185 -3.50 -2.57 -5.10
N LEU A 186 -2.87 -3.74 -5.00
CA LEU A 186 -3.02 -4.64 -3.87
C LEU A 186 -1.81 -4.54 -2.92
N ALA A 187 -2.01 -4.98 -1.68
CA ALA A 187 -0.91 -5.08 -0.72
C ALA A 187 0.12 -6.09 -1.21
N TRP A 188 1.40 -5.75 -1.10
CA TRP A 188 2.47 -6.75 -1.29
C TRP A 188 2.77 -7.51 0.00
N THR A 189 2.29 -7.02 1.14
CA THR A 189 2.37 -7.72 2.41
C THR A 189 1.54 -9.00 2.32
N ILE A 190 2.21 -10.15 2.48
CA ILE A 190 1.56 -11.46 2.46
C ILE A 190 1.18 -11.85 3.89
N THR A 191 2.17 -11.90 4.79
CA THR A 191 1.95 -12.24 6.19
C THR A 191 3.10 -11.73 7.06
N THR A 192 2.90 -11.76 8.37
CA THR A 192 3.95 -11.55 9.37
C THR A 192 4.15 -12.83 10.16
N PHE A 193 5.39 -13.08 10.57
CA PHE A 193 5.75 -14.16 11.48
C PHE A 193 6.28 -13.56 12.77
N GLN A 194 5.89 -14.16 13.90
CA GLN A 194 6.29 -13.77 15.25
C GLN A 194 6.78 -15.01 16.01
N GLY A 195 7.77 -14.86 16.89
CA GLY A 195 8.26 -15.97 17.72
C GLY A 195 9.67 -15.77 18.26
N ASN A 196 10.11 -16.72 19.08
CA ASN A 196 11.38 -16.65 19.82
C ASN A 196 12.64 -16.75 18.93
N VAL A 197 12.48 -17.22 17.69
CA VAL A 197 13.58 -17.46 16.75
C VAL A 197 13.78 -16.26 15.82
N ILE A 198 13.06 -15.16 15.99
CA ILE A 198 13.17 -14.01 15.09
C ILE A 198 14.34 -13.13 15.50
N SER A 199 15.36 -13.08 14.65
CA SER A 199 16.53 -12.21 14.80
C SER A 199 16.90 -11.55 13.48
N ASN A 200 17.62 -10.43 13.56
CA ASN A 200 18.18 -9.74 12.39
C ASN A 200 19.48 -10.41 11.91
N ASP A 201 19.42 -11.70 11.63
CA ASP A 201 20.53 -12.49 11.09
C ASP A 201 20.24 -12.77 9.59
N PRO A 202 21.09 -12.28 8.66
CA PRO A 202 20.92 -12.51 7.24
C PRO A 202 20.86 -13.99 6.83
N GLU A 203 21.63 -14.87 7.48
CA GLU A 203 21.62 -16.31 7.17
C GLU A 203 20.29 -16.93 7.58
N LEU A 204 19.79 -16.55 8.76
CA LEU A 204 18.50 -16.99 9.26
C LEU A 204 17.34 -16.47 8.41
N LEU A 205 17.39 -15.23 7.96
CA LEU A 205 16.39 -14.66 7.05
C LEU A 205 16.35 -15.41 5.72
N ALA A 206 17.51 -15.72 5.14
CA ALA A 206 17.62 -16.49 3.90
C ALA A 206 17.08 -17.92 4.08
N GLU A 207 17.42 -18.57 5.19
CA GLU A 207 16.93 -19.92 5.51
C GLU A 207 15.41 -19.92 5.74
N ALA A 208 14.89 -18.99 6.54
CA ALA A 208 13.47 -18.87 6.80
C ALA A 208 12.68 -18.63 5.50
N LEU A 209 13.17 -17.75 4.61
CA LEU A 209 12.55 -17.54 3.30
C LEU A 209 12.59 -18.81 2.45
N ALA A 210 13.69 -19.55 2.45
CA ALA A 210 13.81 -20.81 1.72
C ALA A 210 12.82 -21.87 2.24
N CYS A 211 12.67 -22.01 3.56
CA CYS A 211 11.67 -22.89 4.19
C CYS A 211 10.25 -22.49 3.80
N ILE A 212 9.91 -21.19 3.88
CA ILE A 212 8.61 -20.66 3.47
C ILE A 212 8.31 -20.98 2.00
N LYS A 213 9.27 -20.76 1.10
CA LYS A 213 9.13 -21.09 -0.33
C LYS A 213 8.92 -22.58 -0.53
N ALA A 214 9.77 -23.43 0.05
CA ALA A 214 9.66 -24.88 -0.07
C ALA A 214 8.31 -25.41 0.44
N ALA A 215 7.83 -24.94 1.59
CA ALA A 215 6.53 -25.31 2.13
C ALA A 215 5.39 -24.88 1.20
N THR A 216 5.44 -23.65 0.68
CA THR A 216 4.46 -23.12 -0.29
C THR A 216 4.44 -23.96 -1.57
N TRP A 217 5.61 -24.33 -2.07
CA TRP A 217 5.75 -25.10 -3.31
C TRP A 217 5.17 -26.51 -3.21
N HIS A 218 5.17 -27.12 -2.04
CA HIS A 218 4.64 -28.46 -1.83
C HIS A 218 3.16 -28.47 -1.42
N ASP A 219 2.56 -27.32 -1.11
CA ASP A 219 1.15 -27.22 -0.73
C ASP A 219 0.22 -27.32 -1.97
N THR A 220 -0.52 -28.42 -2.07
CA THR A 220 -1.42 -28.67 -3.21
C THR A 220 -2.58 -27.68 -3.29
N SER A 221 -3.03 -27.13 -2.16
CA SER A 221 -4.13 -26.15 -2.15
C SER A 221 -3.68 -24.82 -2.73
N ILE A 222 -2.49 -24.37 -2.37
CA ILE A 222 -1.85 -23.19 -2.95
C ILE A 222 -1.60 -23.41 -4.43
N GLN A 223 -1.01 -24.54 -4.83
CA GLN A 223 -0.76 -24.85 -6.24
C GLN A 223 -2.03 -24.78 -7.10
N ASN A 224 -3.14 -25.34 -6.60
CA ASN A 224 -4.43 -25.30 -7.31
C ASN A 224 -5.00 -23.89 -7.39
N LEU A 225 -4.88 -23.09 -6.32
CA LEU A 225 -5.32 -21.70 -6.29
C LEU A 225 -4.51 -20.84 -7.27
N VAL A 226 -3.18 -20.96 -7.25
CA VAL A 226 -2.27 -20.28 -8.17
C VAL A 226 -2.62 -20.64 -9.61
N LYS A 227 -2.76 -21.93 -9.93
CA LYS A 227 -3.16 -22.37 -11.27
C LYS A 227 -4.49 -21.77 -11.70
N ARG A 228 -5.50 -21.74 -10.84
CA ARG A 228 -6.81 -21.13 -11.16
C ARG A 228 -6.64 -19.65 -11.51
N ILE A 229 -5.86 -18.92 -10.72
CA ILE A 229 -5.59 -17.49 -10.94
C ILE A 229 -4.87 -17.27 -12.27
N THR A 230 -3.75 -17.95 -12.49
CA THR A 230 -2.94 -17.74 -13.70
C THR A 230 -3.68 -18.18 -14.96
N GLN A 231 -4.52 -19.22 -14.88
CA GLN A 231 -5.38 -19.63 -16.00
C GLN A 231 -6.38 -18.56 -16.41
N THR A 232 -6.97 -17.83 -15.45
CA THR A 232 -7.87 -16.71 -15.77
C THR A 232 -7.15 -15.54 -16.46
N GLN A 233 -5.83 -15.48 -16.34
CA GLN A 233 -4.97 -14.49 -16.99
C GLN A 233 -4.38 -15.00 -18.32
N GLY A 234 -4.78 -16.19 -18.78
CA GLY A 234 -4.27 -16.79 -20.03
C GLY A 234 -2.93 -17.54 -19.87
N CYS A 235 -2.38 -17.62 -18.66
CA CYS A 235 -1.17 -18.39 -18.38
C CYS A 235 -1.54 -19.85 -18.08
N SER A 236 -1.06 -20.77 -18.92
CA SER A 236 -1.18 -22.21 -18.70
C SER A 236 0.17 -22.81 -18.31
N GLY A 237 0.17 -23.83 -17.46
CA GLY A 237 1.41 -24.42 -16.97
C GLY A 237 1.17 -25.47 -15.88
N ASN A 238 2.27 -26.07 -15.43
CA ASN A 238 2.25 -26.99 -14.30
C ASN A 238 1.95 -26.19 -13.01
N PRO A 239 1.00 -26.63 -12.14
CA PRO A 239 0.70 -25.95 -10.88
C PRO A 239 1.94 -25.67 -10.00
N ALA A 240 2.87 -26.63 -9.94
CA ALA A 240 4.10 -26.51 -9.17
C ALA A 240 5.02 -25.42 -9.73
N GLU A 241 5.20 -25.40 -11.05
CA GLU A 241 5.99 -24.38 -11.76
C GLU A 241 5.42 -22.98 -11.57
N LEU A 242 4.11 -22.82 -11.74
CA LEU A 242 3.42 -21.55 -11.55
C LEU A 242 3.55 -21.05 -10.09
N THR A 243 3.58 -21.96 -9.13
CA THR A 243 3.80 -21.62 -7.71
C THR A 243 5.23 -21.18 -7.46
N VAL A 244 6.22 -21.83 -8.08
CA VAL A 244 7.61 -21.36 -8.06
C VAL A 244 7.70 -19.93 -8.61
N MET A 245 7.08 -19.67 -9.77
CA MET A 245 7.05 -18.34 -10.40
C MET A 245 6.43 -17.28 -9.47
N MET A 246 5.30 -17.58 -8.81
CA MET A 246 4.68 -16.67 -7.84
C MET A 246 5.65 -16.24 -6.73
N THR A 247 6.46 -17.18 -6.22
CA THR A 247 7.38 -16.89 -5.10
C THR A 247 8.68 -16.18 -5.51
N GLN A 248 8.89 -15.89 -6.79
CA GLN A 248 10.13 -15.27 -7.26
C GLN A 248 10.32 -13.86 -6.71
N SER A 249 9.24 -13.11 -6.57
CA SER A 249 9.24 -11.75 -6.02
C SER A 249 9.27 -11.71 -4.49
N TRP A 250 9.29 -12.86 -3.81
CA TRP A 250 9.18 -12.89 -2.36
C TRP A 250 10.45 -12.43 -1.67
N CYS A 251 10.27 -11.53 -0.71
CA CYS A 251 11.31 -11.01 0.18
C CYS A 251 10.84 -11.12 1.63
N LEU A 252 11.78 -11.45 2.52
CA LEU A 252 11.57 -11.51 3.95
C LEU A 252 12.39 -10.42 4.62
N SER A 253 11.74 -9.57 5.41
CA SER A 253 12.41 -8.46 6.12
C SER A 253 12.25 -8.61 7.63
N TYR A 254 13.33 -8.37 8.37
CA TYR A 254 13.27 -8.21 9.82
C TYR A 254 12.74 -6.80 10.17
N ILE A 255 11.73 -6.73 11.03
CA ILE A 255 11.20 -5.47 11.54
C ILE A 255 11.15 -5.54 13.06
N GLU A 256 11.82 -4.59 13.71
CA GLU A 256 11.69 -4.38 15.14
C GLU A 256 10.39 -3.60 15.40
N THR A 257 9.40 -4.24 16.02
CA THR A 257 8.17 -3.56 16.45
C THR A 257 8.22 -3.27 17.94
N LYS A 258 7.47 -2.26 18.37
CA LYS A 258 7.26 -1.93 19.78
C LYS A 258 5.77 -1.94 20.06
N ASN A 259 5.36 -2.56 21.16
CA ASN A 259 3.99 -2.42 21.67
C ASN A 259 3.82 -1.04 22.36
N PHE A 260 2.62 -0.77 22.89
CA PHE A 260 2.34 0.47 23.61
C PHE A 260 3.14 0.62 24.91
N ASP A 261 3.62 -0.49 25.47
CA ASP A 261 4.44 -0.55 26.67
C ASP A 261 5.96 -0.46 26.36
N GLU A 262 6.30 -0.14 25.09
CA GLU A 262 7.66 -0.10 24.53
C GLU A 262 8.40 -1.45 24.49
N ASP A 263 7.73 -2.56 24.80
CA ASP A 263 8.29 -3.89 24.66
C ASP A 263 8.52 -4.21 23.19
N LYS A 264 9.69 -4.79 22.93
CA LYS A 264 10.11 -5.18 21.60
C LYS A 264 9.43 -6.49 21.20
N GLY A 265 8.78 -6.47 20.04
CA GLY A 265 8.23 -7.64 19.36
C GLY A 265 8.86 -7.75 17.97
N PRO A 266 10.02 -8.39 17.79
CA PRO A 266 10.59 -8.54 16.46
C PRO A 266 9.66 -9.42 15.59
N ILE A 267 9.52 -9.05 14.33
CA ILE A 267 8.74 -9.81 13.36
C ILE A 267 9.55 -10.05 12.09
N PHE A 268 9.22 -11.12 11.37
CA PHE A 268 9.55 -11.23 9.96
C PHE A 268 8.33 -10.83 9.13
N LEU A 269 8.52 -9.89 8.22
CA LEU A 269 7.50 -9.47 7.26
C LEU A 269 7.77 -10.14 5.92
N LEU A 270 6.86 -11.00 5.48
CA LEU A 270 6.89 -11.59 4.15
C LEU A 270 6.14 -10.67 3.18
N THR A 271 6.85 -10.25 2.14
CA THR A 271 6.30 -9.46 1.03
C THR A 271 6.50 -10.17 -0.30
N GLY A 272 5.66 -9.86 -1.27
CA GLY A 272 5.81 -10.30 -2.65
C GLY A 272 4.81 -9.62 -3.58
N ALA A 273 5.13 -9.60 -4.87
CA ALA A 273 4.25 -9.04 -5.90
C ALA A 273 2.93 -9.82 -5.96
N PRO A 274 1.77 -9.15 -5.98
CA PRO A 274 0.48 -9.80 -6.21
C PRO A 274 0.45 -10.49 -7.59
N ILE A 275 0.01 -11.74 -7.65
CA ILE A 275 -0.19 -12.46 -8.92
C ILE A 275 -1.60 -12.30 -9.50
N THR A 276 -2.40 -11.40 -8.93
CA THR A 276 -3.77 -11.13 -9.36
C THR A 276 -4.17 -9.72 -8.97
N ASN A 277 -5.14 -9.14 -9.68
CA ASN A 277 -5.77 -7.87 -9.31
C ASN A 277 -7.08 -8.10 -8.52
N ASN A 278 -7.51 -9.36 -8.33
CA ASN A 278 -8.68 -9.70 -7.55
C ASN A 278 -8.32 -9.79 -6.05
N LEU A 279 -8.92 -8.89 -5.26
CA LEU A 279 -8.64 -8.76 -3.82
C LEU A 279 -8.94 -10.05 -3.03
N ASP A 280 -10.02 -10.74 -3.36
CA ASP A 280 -10.43 -11.95 -2.61
C ASP A 280 -9.48 -13.12 -2.88
N LEU A 281 -9.06 -13.29 -4.14
CA LEU A 281 -8.08 -14.30 -4.51
C LEU A 281 -6.70 -13.98 -3.91
N HIS A 282 -6.31 -12.71 -3.88
CA HIS A 282 -5.09 -12.27 -3.22
C HIS A 282 -5.11 -12.54 -1.71
N ARG A 283 -6.23 -12.22 -1.02
CA ARG A 283 -6.42 -12.53 0.40
C ARG A 283 -6.44 -14.04 0.68
N ALA A 284 -7.03 -14.83 -0.22
CA ALA A 284 -7.04 -16.28 -0.11
C ALA A 284 -5.61 -16.84 -0.12
N ILE A 285 -4.74 -16.38 -1.04
CA ILE A 285 -3.32 -16.76 -1.06
C ILE A 285 -2.65 -16.40 0.27
N ALA A 286 -2.76 -15.15 0.72
CA ALA A 286 -2.15 -14.69 1.96
C ALA A 286 -2.62 -15.51 3.18
N THR A 287 -3.90 -15.85 3.22
CA THR A 287 -4.50 -16.69 4.29
C THR A 287 -4.01 -18.13 4.25
N HIS A 288 -3.78 -18.70 3.07
CA HIS A 288 -3.19 -20.03 2.96
C HIS A 288 -1.74 -20.04 3.43
N ILE A 289 -0.95 -19.03 3.02
CA ILE A 289 0.46 -18.91 3.40
C ILE A 289 0.61 -18.72 4.91
N SER A 290 -0.23 -17.89 5.54
CA SER A 290 -0.18 -17.68 6.99
C SER A 290 -0.54 -18.91 7.83
N ARG A 291 -1.16 -19.92 7.21
CA ARG A 291 -1.51 -21.20 7.82
C ARG A 291 -0.54 -22.34 7.51
N LEU A 292 0.51 -22.07 6.72
CA LEU A 292 1.54 -23.06 6.45
C LEU A 292 2.18 -23.49 7.77
N ARG A 293 2.38 -24.80 7.89
CA ARG A 293 3.20 -25.36 8.96
C ARG A 293 4.63 -25.36 8.45
N ILE A 294 5.44 -24.46 9.00
CA ILE A 294 6.86 -24.25 8.67
C ILE A 294 7.69 -24.75 9.85
#